data_AF-A0A661GUN1-F1
#
_entry.id   AF-A0A661GUN1-F1
#
_cell.length_a   1.000
_cell.length_b   1.000
_cell.length_c   1.000
_cell.angle_alpha   90.00
_cell.angle_beta   90.00
_cell.angle_gamma   90.00
#
_symmetry.space_group_name_H-M   'P 1'
#
loop_
_entity.id
_entity.type
_entity.pdbx_description
1 polymer ?
#
loop_
_entity_poly.entity_id
_entity_poly.type
_entity_poly.pdbx_seq_one_letter_code
_entity_poly.pdbx_strand_id
1 'polypeptide(L)' 'MLEQEITLLAGQLNAGGYRLLHLIAKLDDSKAWCGAGTVRSCAHWLNWKCGIAMGAAREKVRVANCLRKLP' A
#
# COMPACT_ATOMS: atom_id res chain seq x y z
N MET A 1 -10.06 29.33 -4.24
CA MET A 1 -11.46 28.84 -4.07
C MET A 1 -11.39 27.44 -3.49
N LEU A 2 -12.40 27.01 -2.70
CA LEU A 2 -12.41 25.71 -2.01
C LEU A 2 -12.16 24.51 -2.94
N GLU A 3 -12.68 24.55 -4.17
CA GLU A 3 -12.47 23.50 -5.18
C GLU A 3 -10.98 23.28 -5.53
N GLN A 4 -10.18 24.35 -5.57
CA GLN A 4 -8.75 24.26 -5.82
C GLN A 4 -8.01 23.61 -4.65
N GLU A 5 -8.42 23.90 -3.41
CA GLU A 5 -7.86 23.29 -2.21
C GLU A 5 -8.17 21.78 -2.16
N ILE A 6 -9.41 21.40 -2.48
CA ILE A 6 -9.81 19.99 -2.57
C ILE A 6 -9.00 19.27 -3.66
N THR A 7 -8.87 19.87 -4.84
CA THR A 7 -8.12 19.27 -5.95
C THR A 7 -6.64 19.11 -5.63
N LEU A 8 -6.04 20.11 -4.98
CA LEU A 8 -4.65 20.04 -4.54
C LEU A 8 -4.44 18.93 -3.50
N LEU A 9 -5.30 18.87 -2.47
CA LEU A 9 -5.24 17.84 -1.44
C LEU A 9 -5.43 16.43 -2.04
N ALA A 10 -6.39 16.28 -2.95
CA ALA A 10 -6.61 15.02 -3.66
C ALA A 10 -5.35 14.59 -4.44
N GLY A 11 -4.68 15.51 -5.13
CA GLY A 11 -3.42 15.25 -5.81
C GLY A 11 -2.32 14.78 -4.86
N GLN A 12 -2.17 15.42 -3.71
CA GLN A 12 -1.20 15.04 -2.68
C GLN A 12 -1.48 13.66 -2.08
N LEU A 13 -2.75 13.36 -1.77
CA LEU A 13 -3.19 12.06 -1.28
C LEU A 13 -2.96 10.96 -2.33
N ASN A 14 -3.25 11.24 -3.60
CA ASN A 14 -3.02 10.29 -4.70
C ASN A 14 -1.52 10.00 -4.88
N ALA A 15 -0.67 11.03 -4.86
CA ALA A 15 0.78 10.85 -4.94
C ALA A 15 1.31 10.05 -3.74
N GLY A 16 0.84 10.33 -2.53
CA GLY A 16 1.16 9.56 -1.32
C GLY A 16 0.68 8.12 -1.41
N GLY A 17 -0.54 7.89 -1.90
CA GLY A 17 -1.13 6.58 -2.11
C GLY A 17 -0.35 5.73 -3.12
N TYR A 18 0.05 6.32 -4.25
CA TYR A 18 0.91 5.66 -5.23
C TYR A 18 2.25 5.26 -4.62
N ARG A 19 2.91 6.18 -3.91
CA ARG A 19 4.19 5.89 -3.24
C ARG A 19 4.06 4.76 -2.23
N LEU A 20 2.96 4.73 -1.46
CA LEU A 20 2.66 3.64 -0.54
C LEU A 20 2.51 2.30 -1.27
N LEU A 21 1.75 2.24 -2.36
CA LEU A 21 1.57 1.02 -3.14
C LEU A 21 2.89 0.52 -3.72
N HIS A 22 3.77 1.41 -4.19
CA HIS A 22 5.10 1.04 -4.66
C HIS A 22 5.97 0.42 -3.56
N LEU A 23 5.93 0.98 -2.35
CA LEU A 23 6.63 0.41 -1.19
C LEU A 23 6.06 -0.94 -0.75
N ILE A 24 4.73 -1.10 -0.80
CA ILE A 24 4.07 -2.38 -0.53
C ILE A 24 4.53 -3.45 -1.52
N ALA A 25 4.61 -3.13 -2.82
CA ALA A 25 5.08 -4.07 -3.83
C ALA A 25 6.52 -4.52 -3.55
N LYS A 26 7.42 -3.58 -3.21
CA LYS A 26 8.80 -3.88 -2.83
C LYS A 26 8.90 -4.72 -1.56
N LEU A 27 8.07 -4.42 -0.57
CA LEU A 27 8.01 -5.17 0.68
C LEU A 27 7.53 -6.61 0.43
N ASP A 28 6.49 -6.78 -0.38
CA ASP A 28 5.94 -8.09 -0.72
C ASP A 28 6.93 -8.94 -1.51
N ASP A 29 7.61 -8.35 -2.50
CA ASP A 29 8.61 -9.00 -3.34
C ASP A 29 9.85 -9.46 -2.56
N SER A 30 10.39 -8.59 -1.71
CA SER A 30 11.53 -8.90 -0.85
C SER A 30 11.18 -9.86 0.29
N LYS A 31 9.88 -10.10 0.54
CA LYS A 31 9.36 -10.84 1.69
C LYS A 31 9.88 -10.32 3.04
N ALA A 32 10.35 -9.07 3.12
CA ALA A 32 10.92 -8.51 4.34
C ALA A 32 9.88 -8.34 5.46
N TRP A 33 8.58 -8.45 5.14
CA TRP A 33 7.49 -8.57 6.10
C TRP A 33 7.55 -9.85 6.95
N CYS A 34 8.29 -10.88 6.53
CA CYS A 34 8.30 -12.18 7.18
C CYS A 34 9.07 -12.19 8.50
N GLY A 35 10.15 -11.40 8.64
CA GLY A 35 10.91 -11.14 9.88
C GLY A 35 11.61 -12.34 10.55
N ALA A 36 10.93 -13.49 10.67
CA ALA A 36 11.39 -14.82 11.09
C ALA A 36 10.29 -15.90 10.89
N GLY A 37 9.28 -15.65 10.05
CA GLY A 37 8.15 -16.58 9.84
C GLY A 37 6.90 -16.28 10.68
N THR A 38 6.89 -15.22 11.49
CA THR A 38 5.78 -14.89 12.41
C THR A 38 4.55 -14.33 11.71
N VAL A 39 4.71 -13.68 10.55
CA VAL A 39 3.60 -13.05 9.83
C VAL A 39 3.24 -13.89 8.61
N ARG A 40 1.95 -14.17 8.40
CA ARG A 40 1.47 -15.13 7.37
C ARG A 40 1.47 -14.59 5.93
N SER A 41 1.51 -13.27 5.75
CA SER A 41 1.50 -12.60 4.43
C SER A 41 1.75 -11.11 4.58
N CYS A 42 2.14 -10.42 3.50
CA CYS A 42 2.25 -8.96 3.50
C CYS A 42 0.95 -8.26 3.96
N ALA A 43 -0.23 -8.78 3.60
CA ALA A 43 -1.51 -8.19 4.04
C ALA A 43 -1.70 -8.26 5.57
N HIS A 44 -1.30 -9.36 6.21
CA HIS A 44 -1.31 -9.48 7.67
C HIS A 44 -0.29 -8.54 8.32
N TRP A 45 0.87 -8.34 7.69
CA TRP A 45 1.87 -7.38 8.16
C TRP A 45 1.31 -5.95 8.12
N LEU A 46 0.63 -5.56 7.04
CA LEU A 46 -0.01 -4.24 6.92
C LEU A 46 -1.13 -4.04 7.94
N ASN A 47 -1.90 -5.09 8.23
CA ASN A 47 -2.92 -5.02 9.26
C ASN A 47 -2.32 -4.79 10.65
N TRP A 48 -1.26 -5.53 10.99
CA TRP A 48 -0.59 -5.40 12.28
C TRP A 48 0.20 -4.09 12.42
N LYS A 49 1.10 -3.81 11.47
CA LYS A 49 2.05 -2.69 11.56
C LYS A 49 1.48 -1.35 11.13
N CYS A 50 0.48 -1.34 10.25
CA CYS A 50 -0.10 -0.10 9.71
C CYS A 50 -1.56 0.11 10.09
N GLY A 51 -2.19 -0.79 10.87
CA GLY A 51 -3.59 -0.66 11.29
C GLY A 51 -4.60 -0.74 10.14
N ILE A 52 -4.21 -1.25 8.98
CA ILE A 52 -5.09 -1.33 7.80
C ILE A 52 -6.02 -2.52 7.96
N ALA A 53 -7.34 -2.31 7.86
CA ALA A 53 -8.31 -3.40 7.90
C ALA A 53 -7.97 -4.50 6.88
N MET A 54 -8.12 -5.77 7.27
CA MET A 54 -7.65 -6.92 6.47
C MET A 54 -8.13 -6.93 5.02
N GLY A 55 -9.39 -6.55 4.75
CA GLY A 55 -9.91 -6.43 3.38
C GLY A 55 -9.16 -5.38 2.55
N ALA A 56 -8.99 -4.18 3.11
CA ALA A 56 -8.24 -3.10 2.47
C ALA A 56 -6.73 -3.43 2.33
N ALA A 57 -6.16 -4.18 3.27
CA ALA A 57 -4.76 -4.61 3.20
C ALA A 57 -4.53 -5.59 2.05
N ARG A 58 -5.40 -6.60 1.89
CA ARG A 58 -5.34 -7.53 0.74
C ARG A 58 -5.46 -6.79 -0.58
N GLU A 59 -6.39 -5.84 -0.65
CA GLU A 59 -6.61 -5.08 -1.88
C GLU A 59 -5.40 -4.20 -2.22
N LYS A 60 -4.78 -3.55 -1.23
CA LYS A 60 -3.54 -2.79 -1.46
C LYS A 60 -2.40 -3.65 -1.96
N VAL A 61 -2.22 -4.86 -1.41
CA VAL A 61 -1.20 -5.81 -1.90
C VAL A 61 -1.50 -6.24 -3.35
N ARG A 62 -2.76 -6.54 -3.67
CA ARG A 62 -3.19 -6.88 -5.03
C ARG A 62 -2.90 -5.75 -6.02
N VAL A 63 -3.34 -4.53 -5.71
CA VAL A 63 -3.14 -3.36 -6.56
C VAL A 63 -1.65 -3.04 -6.70
N ALA A 64 -0.88 -3.06 -5.62
CA ALA A 64 0.57 -2.84 -5.64
C ALA A 64 1.29 -3.81 -6.59
N ASN A 65 0.94 -5.09 -6.53
CA ASN A 65 1.51 -6.12 -7.41
C ASN A 65 1.06 -5.97 -8.87
N CYS A 66 -0.17 -5.53 -9.12
CA CYS A 66 -0.64 -5.22 -10.47
C CYS A 66 0.06 -3.99 -11.06
N LEU A 67 0.23 -2.92 -10.29
CA LEU A 67 0.89 -1.68 -10.75
C LEU A 67 2.32 -1.92 -11.22
N ARG A 68 3.05 -2.86 -10.59
CA ARG A 68 4.40 -3.26 -11.02
C ARG A 68 4.45 -3.87 -12.42
N LYS A 69 3.33 -4.36 -12.94
CA LYS A 69 3.22 -5.02 -14.25
C LYS A 69 2.73 -4.08 -15.36
N LEU A 70 2.41 -2.84 -15.03
CA LEU A 70 1.99 -1.84 -16.01
C LEU A 70 3.21 -1.05 -16.51
N PRO A 71 3.24 -0.68 -17.80
CA PRO A 71 4.34 0.07 -18.40
C PRO A 71 4.50 1.48 -17.82
#